data_AF-A0A4R9VCS7-F1
#
_entry.id   AF-A0A4R9VCS7-F1
#
_cell.length_a   1.000
_cell.length_b   1.000
_cell.length_c   1.000
_cell.angle_alpha   90.00
_cell.angle_beta   90.00
_cell.angle_gamma   90.00
#
_symmetry.space_group_name_H-M   'P 1'
#
loop_
_entity.id
_entity.type
_entity.pdbx_description
1 polymer ?
#
loop_
_entity_poly.entity_id
_entity_poly.type
_entity_poly.pdbx_seq_one_letter_code
_entity_poly.pdbx_strand_id
1 'polypeptide(L)'
;MNMTMKMPPIVSRQDWEAAHKAMLVKEKATMRARDALSAERRRMPWTEVDKAYVFDGPDGKVSLLDLFEGRRQLIVYRAFF
;
A
#
# COMPACT_ATOMS: atom_id res chain seq x y z
N MET A 1 18.21 32.26 -7.44
CA MET A 1 16.80 32.37 -6.98
C MET A 1 16.71 31.79 -5.58
N ASN A 2 16.53 32.63 -4.56
CA ASN A 2 16.32 32.14 -3.18
C ASN A 2 14.88 31.64 -3.06
N MET A 3 14.70 30.32 -2.94
CA MET A 3 13.44 29.71 -2.57
C MET A 3 13.19 30.01 -1.08
N THR A 4 12.48 31.10 -0.77
CA THR A 4 12.02 31.34 0.61
C THR A 4 10.99 30.28 0.99
N MET A 5 11.42 29.32 1.81
CA MET A 5 10.54 28.28 2.32
C MET A 5 9.46 28.94 3.20
N LYS A 6 8.20 28.95 2.75
CA LYS A 6 7.07 29.45 3.53
C LYS A 6 6.81 28.49 4.69
N MET A 7 7.34 28.82 5.87
CA MET A 7 7.08 28.06 7.08
C MET A 7 5.67 28.36 7.60
N PRO A 8 4.96 27.37 8.18
CA PRO A 8 3.71 27.61 8.88
C PRO A 8 3.89 28.62 10.03
N PRO A 9 2.82 29.35 10.43
CA PRO A 9 2.90 30.29 11.53
C PRO A 9 3.23 29.59 12.86
N ILE A 10 4.05 30.23 13.69
CA ILE A 10 4.23 29.85 15.09
C ILE A 10 3.01 30.37 15.85
N VAL A 11 2.25 29.47 16.47
CA VAL A 11 0.98 29.79 17.14
C VAL A 11 1.04 29.47 18.64
N SER A 12 0.02 29.91 19.38
CA SER A 12 -0.12 29.53 20.78
C SER A 12 -0.37 28.03 20.93
N ARG A 13 -0.15 27.50 22.15
CA ARG A 13 -0.46 26.11 22.47
C ARG A 13 -1.93 25.78 22.23
N GLN A 14 -2.84 26.69 22.59
CA GLN A 14 -4.28 26.46 22.45
C GLN A 14 -4.71 26.36 20.98
N ASP A 15 -4.17 27.24 20.13
CA ASP A 15 -4.45 27.22 18.70
C ASP A 15 -3.89 25.95 18.04
N TRP A 16 -2.69 25.53 18.46
CA TRP A 16 -2.10 24.28 18.01
C TRP A 16 -2.97 23.07 18.42
N GLU A 17 -3.43 23.00 19.66
CA GLU A 17 -4.28 21.91 20.15
C GLU A 17 -5.62 21.84 19.39
N ALA A 18 -6.21 22.99 19.06
CA ALA A 18 -7.43 23.06 18.26
C ALA A 18 -7.19 22.54 16.83
N ALA A 19 -6.11 22.99 16.18
CA ALA A 19 -5.71 22.52 14.85
C ALA A 19 -5.41 21.02 14.84
N HIS A 20 -4.71 20.52 15.85
CA HIS A 20 -4.37 19.12 16.00
C HIS A 20 -5.61 18.24 16.19
N LYS A 21 -6.56 18.66 17.04
CA LYS A 21 -7.85 17.95 17.19
C LYS A 21 -8.63 17.87 15.88
N ALA A 22 -8.66 18.96 15.09
CA ALA A 22 -9.29 18.95 13.78
C ALA A 22 -8.60 18.00 12.79
N MET A 23 -7.26 17.92 12.84
CA MET A 23 -6.48 16.98 12.04
C MET A 23 -6.76 15.51 12.42
N LEU A 24 -6.79 15.18 13.71
CA LEU A 24 -7.05 13.83 14.21
C LEU A 24 -8.39 13.25 13.71
N VAL A 25 -9.41 14.10 13.52
CA VAL A 25 -10.69 13.68 12.92
C VAL A 25 -10.49 13.18 11.49
N LYS A 26 -9.69 13.90 10.69
CA LYS A 26 -9.38 13.52 9.29
C LYS A 26 -8.52 12.26 9.23
N GLU A 27 -7.56 12.11 10.13
CA GLU A 27 -6.74 10.90 10.23
C GLU A 27 -7.60 9.69 10.58
N LYS A 28 -8.50 9.81 11.56
CA LYS A 28 -9.41 8.72 11.95
C LYS A 28 -10.35 8.32 10.81
N ALA A 29 -10.86 9.28 10.06
CA ALA A 29 -11.67 9.00 8.87
C ALA A 29 -10.85 8.25 7.80
N THR A 30 -9.62 8.68 7.55
CA THR A 30 -8.71 8.05 6.60
C THR A 30 -8.39 6.61 7.00
N MET A 31 -8.12 6.36 8.28
CA MET A 31 -7.87 5.02 8.81
C MET A 31 -9.07 4.09 8.54
N ARG A 32 -10.28 4.52 8.88
CA ARG A 32 -11.51 3.75 8.63
C ARG A 32 -11.72 3.44 7.15
N ALA A 33 -11.45 4.41 6.26
CA ALA A 33 -11.56 4.20 4.83
C ALA A 33 -10.54 3.16 4.32
N ARG A 34 -9.30 3.18 4.83
CA ARG A 34 -8.29 2.17 4.49
C ARG A 34 -8.68 0.78 4.99
N ASP A 35 -9.28 0.68 6.18
CA ASP A 35 -9.76 -0.59 6.72
C ASP A 35 -10.90 -1.17 5.87
N ALA A 36 -11.87 -0.34 5.47
CA ALA A 36 -12.96 -0.73 4.59
C ALA A 36 -12.43 -1.26 3.24
N LEU A 37 -11.55 -0.51 2.59
CA LEU A 37 -10.93 -0.93 1.33
C LEU A 37 -10.12 -2.23 1.49
N SER A 38 -9.41 -2.40 2.60
CA SER A 38 -8.65 -3.62 2.87
C SER A 38 -9.57 -4.84 3.10
N ALA A 39 -10.74 -4.63 3.69
CA ALA A 39 -11.77 -5.67 3.81
C ALA A 39 -12.36 -6.03 2.44
N GLU A 40 -12.66 -5.05 1.59
CA GLU A 40 -13.11 -5.27 0.21
C GLU A 40 -12.08 -6.06 -0.60
N ARG A 41 -10.79 -5.69 -0.55
CA ARG A 41 -9.71 -6.42 -1.22
C ARG A 41 -9.62 -7.88 -0.81
N ARG A 42 -9.81 -8.19 0.47
CA ARG A 42 -9.82 -9.59 0.97
C ARG A 42 -11.02 -10.40 0.47
N ARG A 43 -12.11 -9.74 0.08
CA ARG A 43 -13.34 -10.35 -0.44
C ARG A 43 -13.43 -10.31 -1.97
N MET A 44 -12.43 -9.74 -2.64
CA MET A 44 -12.42 -9.69 -4.10
C MET A 44 -12.53 -11.10 -4.67
N PRO A 45 -13.44 -11.32 -5.65
CA PRO A 45 -13.52 -12.59 -6.35
C PRO A 45 -12.17 -12.97 -6.94
N TRP A 46 -11.87 -14.26 -6.91
CA TRP A 46 -10.70 -14.81 -7.56
C TRP A 46 -11.05 -15.20 -8.99
N THR A 47 -10.06 -15.10 -9.87
CA THR A 47 -10.12 -15.68 -11.20
C THR A 47 -9.13 -16.83 -11.25
N GLU A 48 -9.48 -17.87 -12.01
CA GLU A 48 -8.53 -18.90 -12.38
C GLU A 48 -7.38 -18.27 -13.19
N VAL A 49 -6.17 -18.81 -12.99
CA VAL A 49 -5.02 -18.51 -13.84
C VAL A 49 -4.94 -19.61 -14.89
N ASP A 50 -5.45 -19.33 -16.08
CA ASP A 50 -5.45 -20.23 -17.22
C ASP A 50 -4.16 -20.13 -18.06
N LYS A 51 -3.48 -18.99 -17.97
CA LYS A 51 -2.28 -18.70 -18.74
C LYS A 51 -1.07 -19.49 -18.21
N ALA A 52 -0.43 -20.22 -19.13
CA ALA A 52 0.87 -20.83 -18.89
C ALA A 52 1.99 -19.76 -18.87
N TYR A 53 2.25 -19.20 -17.69
CA TYR A 53 3.33 -18.23 -17.50
C TYR A 53 4.71 -18.91 -17.51
N VAL A 54 5.67 -18.20 -18.11
CA VAL A 54 7.09 -18.53 -18.05
C VAL A 54 7.84 -17.31 -17.50
N PHE A 55 8.69 -17.55 -16.51
CA PHE A 55 9.49 -16.53 -15.83
C PHE A 55 10.98 -16.77 -16.06
N ASP A 56 11.78 -15.71 -15.96
CA ASP A 56 13.24 -15.80 -15.89
C ASP A 56 13.65 -15.99 -14.42
N GLY A 57 14.24 -17.15 -14.12
CA GLY A 57 14.85 -17.49 -12.85
C GLY A 57 16.38 -17.55 -12.93
N PRO A 58 17.07 -17.69 -11.79
CA PRO A 58 18.54 -17.73 -11.73
C PRO A 58 19.13 -18.92 -12.50
N ASP A 59 18.42 -20.05 -12.54
CA ASP A 59 18.86 -21.29 -13.20
C ASP A 59 18.20 -21.49 -14.58
N GLY A 60 17.52 -20.46 -15.10
CA GLY A 60 16.84 -20.49 -16.40
C GLY A 60 15.33 -20.24 -16.31
N LYS A 61 14.60 -20.69 -17.34
CA LYS A 61 13.16 -20.46 -17.46
C LYS A 61 12.38 -21.39 -16.51
N VAL A 62 11.37 -20.85 -15.82
CA VAL A 62 10.53 -21.60 -14.86
C VAL A 62 9.04 -21.29 -15.07
N SER A 63 8.16 -22.24 -14.76
CA SER A 63 6.70 -22.03 -14.79
C SER A 63 6.19 -21.35 -13.51
N LEU A 64 4.91 -20.94 -13.50
CA LEU A 64 4.27 -20.42 -12.28
C LEU A 64 4.26 -21.45 -11.13
N LEU A 65 4.09 -22.74 -11.44
CA LEU A 65 4.07 -23.79 -10.42
C LEU A 65 5.47 -24.03 -9.85
N ASP A 66 6.50 -23.94 -10.68
CA ASP A 66 7.89 -24.13 -10.25
C ASP A 66 8.31 -23.07 -9.22
N LEU A 67 7.78 -21.83 -9.32
CA LEU A 67 8.03 -20.76 -8.35
C LEU A 67 7.59 -21.09 -6.92
N PHE A 68 6.73 -22.10 -6.72
CA PHE A 68 6.35 -22.53 -5.38
C PHE A 68 7.48 -23.31 -4.68
N GLU A 69 8.39 -23.96 -5.41
CA GLU A 69 9.49 -24.75 -4.85
C GLU A 69 9.04 -25.73 -3.74
N GLY A 70 7.91 -26.42 -3.97
CA GLY A 70 7.31 -27.36 -3.01
C GLY A 70 6.58 -26.70 -1.82
N ARG A 71 6.48 -25.37 -1.77
CA ARG A 71 5.74 -24.64 -0.74
C ARG A 71 4.25 -24.60 -1.08
N ARG A 72 3.44 -24.32 -0.07
CA ARG A 72 1.97 -24.22 -0.20
C ARG A 72 1.46 -22.84 -0.67
N GLN A 73 2.32 -21.82 -0.65
CA GLN A 73 1.93 -20.44 -0.92
C GLN A 73 3.06 -19.69 -1.60
N LEU A 74 2.72 -19.00 -2.68
CA LEU A 74 3.58 -18.04 -3.38
C LEU A 74 3.07 -16.63 -3.07
N ILE A 75 3.96 -15.73 -2.65
CA ILE A 75 3.65 -14.30 -2.47
C ILE A 75 4.35 -13.53 -3.58
N VAL A 76 3.58 -12.86 -4.43
CA VAL A 76 4.10 -12.06 -5.53
C VAL A 76 4.05 -10.59 -5.15
N TYR A 77 5.19 -9.91 -5.20
CA TYR A 77 5.26 -8.46 -5.07
C TYR A 77 5.50 -7.84 -6.44
N ARG A 78 4.63 -6.89 -6.84
CA ARG A 78 4.80 -6.12 -8.07
C ARG A 78 5.30 -4.72 -7.70
N ALA A 79 6.58 -4.47 -7.95
CA ALA A 79 7.14 -3.13 -7.86
C ALA A 79 6.75 -2.35 -9.13
N PHE A 80 5.94 -1.30 -8.96
CA PHE A 80 5.77 -0.25 -9.96
C PHE A 80 6.53 0.98 -9.47
N PHE A 81 7.28 1.60 -10.37
CA PHE A 81 7.85 2.94 -10.22
C PHE A 81 7.12 3.88 -11.18
#